data_AF-A0A392PA76-F1
#
_entry.id   AF-A0A392PA76-F1
#
_cell.length_a   1.000
_cell.length_b   1.000
_cell.length_c   1.000
_cell.angle_alpha   90.00
_cell.angle_beta   90.00
_cell.angle_gamma   90.00
#
_symmetry.space_group_name_H-M   'P 1'
#
loop_
_entity.id
_entity.type
_entity.pdbx_description
1 polymer ?
#
loop_
_entity_poly.entity_id
_entity_poly.type
_entity_poly.pdbx_seq_one_letter_code
_entity_poly.pdbx_strand_id
1 'polypeptide(L)'
;MKDLPSDTEKSILELHDLPGGAKAFLLIARFCYGVKMELTSSNVVPLRCAAEYLQMSEDYGEGNLIIQTENFLNHIFGYWTDTLKALKTCEEVLPLAEELHITSRCIHSLVIKAADPTLAILPLSGQNSVQSPEDSEMWNGISMSLTSKETGEDWWFEDVSSLSLPLYKRFMQ
;
A
#
# COMPACT_ATOMS: atom_id res chain seq x y z
N MET A 1 29.45 -42.66 -31.29
CA MET A 1 28.59 -42.25 -30.17
C MET A 1 29.49 -41.50 -29.21
N LYS A 2 29.35 -40.17 -29.13
CA LYS A 2 30.02 -39.37 -28.09
C LYS A 2 29.03 -39.29 -26.94
N ASP A 3 29.46 -39.75 -25.77
CA ASP A 3 28.68 -39.65 -24.54
C ASP A 3 28.32 -38.18 -24.29
N LEU A 4 27.02 -37.93 -24.12
CA LEU A 4 26.48 -36.65 -23.69
C LEU A 4 26.74 -36.54 -22.19
N PRO A 5 27.41 -35.49 -21.67
CA PRO A 5 27.54 -35.33 -20.23
C PRO A 5 26.15 -35.09 -19.64
N SER A 6 25.60 -36.11 -18.98
CA SER A 6 24.44 -35.99 -18.11
C SER A 6 24.92 -35.45 -16.76
N ASP A 7 25.15 -34.16 -16.69
CA ASP A 7 25.16 -33.49 -15.40
C ASP A 7 24.38 -32.19 -15.55
N THR A 8 23.10 -32.26 -15.18
CA THR A 8 22.28 -31.08 -15.01
C THR A 8 22.81 -30.43 -13.74
N GLU A 9 23.88 -29.64 -13.86
CA GLU A 9 24.45 -28.88 -12.75
C GLU A 9 23.31 -28.13 -12.05
N LYS A 10 22.95 -28.57 -10.85
CA LYS A 10 21.94 -27.91 -10.04
C LYS A 10 22.50 -26.58 -9.57
N SER A 11 22.12 -25.50 -10.24
CA SER A 11 22.32 -24.15 -9.73
C SER A 11 21.40 -23.93 -8.52
N ILE A 12 21.98 -23.87 -7.33
CA ILE A 12 21.28 -23.53 -6.09
C ILE A 12 21.46 -22.03 -5.86
N LEU A 13 20.36 -21.30 -5.80
CA LEU A 13 20.32 -19.90 -5.39
C LEU A 13 19.72 -19.83 -3.99
N GLU A 14 20.48 -19.29 -3.04
CA GLU A 14 20.00 -19.04 -1.68
C GLU A 14 19.68 -17.55 -1.52
N LEU A 15 18.42 -17.24 -1.22
CA LEU A 15 17.96 -15.89 -0.90
C LEU A 15 17.81 -15.77 0.61
N HIS A 16 18.89 -15.34 1.27
CA HIS A 16 18.87 -15.01 2.69
C HIS A 16 18.17 -13.65 2.88
N ASP A 17 17.40 -13.52 3.96
CA ASP A 17 16.80 -12.25 4.41
C ASP A 17 15.97 -11.47 3.37
N LEU A 18 15.30 -12.16 2.45
CA LEU A 18 14.40 -11.51 1.49
C LEU A 18 13.32 -10.70 2.24
N PRO A 19 13.17 -9.38 1.97
CA PRO A 19 12.12 -8.57 2.57
C PRO A 19 10.72 -9.17 2.34
N GLY A 20 9.90 -9.28 3.38
CA GLY A 20 8.58 -9.91 3.30
C GLY A 20 8.60 -11.45 3.17
N GLY A 21 9.79 -12.06 3.13
CA GLY A 21 10.02 -13.49 3.16
C GLY A 21 9.31 -14.28 2.05
N ALA A 22 8.95 -15.53 2.36
CA ALA A 22 8.35 -16.45 1.40
C ALA A 22 7.04 -15.93 0.78
N LYS A 23 6.28 -15.09 1.50
CA LYS A 23 5.04 -14.50 0.99
C LYS A 23 5.31 -13.52 -0.15
N ALA A 24 6.30 -12.63 0.02
CA ALA A 24 6.74 -11.72 -1.04
C ALA A 24 7.35 -12.50 -2.21
N PHE A 25 8.18 -13.51 -1.92
CA PHE A 25 8.78 -14.35 -2.95
C PHE A 25 7.74 -15.05 -3.84
N LEU A 26 6.67 -15.60 -3.25
CA LEU A 26 5.59 -16.22 -4.01
C LEU A 26 4.95 -15.24 -5.01
N LEU A 27 4.76 -13.99 -4.60
CA LEU A 27 4.22 -12.95 -5.47
C LEU A 27 5.21 -12.56 -6.57
N ILE A 28 6.49 -12.39 -6.24
CA ILE A 28 7.56 -12.15 -7.22
C ILE A 28 7.63 -13.29 -8.25
N ALA A 29 7.61 -14.55 -7.80
CA ALA A 29 7.62 -15.69 -8.69
C ALA A 29 6.40 -15.67 -9.64
N ARG A 30 5.21 -15.38 -9.11
CA ARG A 30 4.01 -15.21 -9.95
C ARG A 30 4.21 -14.13 -11.01
N PHE A 31 4.74 -12.97 -10.61
CA PHE A 31 5.07 -11.88 -11.53
C PHE A 31 6.04 -12.34 -12.63
N CYS A 32 7.16 -12.96 -12.27
CA CYS A 32 8.18 -13.41 -13.22
C CYS A 32 7.65 -14.45 -14.23
N TYR A 33 6.68 -15.27 -13.84
CA TYR A 33 6.06 -16.27 -14.71
C TYR A 33 4.78 -15.78 -15.41
N GLY A 34 4.46 -14.48 -15.32
CA GLY A 34 3.26 -13.92 -15.94
C GLY A 34 1.93 -14.40 -15.33
N VAL A 35 1.99 -14.94 -14.11
CA VAL A 35 0.80 -15.34 -13.35
C VAL A 35 0.18 -14.09 -12.72
N LYS A 36 -1.13 -13.91 -12.92
CA LYS A 36 -1.86 -12.79 -12.34
C LYS A 36 -1.67 -12.76 -10.81
N MET A 37 -1.28 -11.59 -10.31
CA MET A 37 -1.24 -11.29 -8.88
C MET A 37 -1.88 -9.94 -8.60
N GLU A 38 -2.31 -9.74 -7.37
CA GLU A 38 -2.99 -8.51 -6.94
C GLU A 38 -2.11 -7.76 -5.95
N LEU A 39 -1.90 -6.47 -6.23
CA LEU A 39 -1.33 -5.52 -5.28
C LEU A 39 -2.42 -5.09 -4.31
N THR A 40 -2.09 -5.06 -3.04
CA THR A 40 -2.97 -4.63 -1.96
C THR A 40 -2.17 -3.81 -0.96
N SER A 41 -2.87 -2.98 -0.19
CA SER A 41 -2.29 -2.16 0.87
C SER A 41 -1.57 -2.98 1.96
N SER A 42 -1.80 -4.30 2.02
CA SER A 42 -1.15 -5.20 2.98
C SER A 42 0.05 -5.98 2.41
N ASN A 43 0.31 -5.89 1.11
CA ASN A 43 1.42 -6.61 0.48
C ASN A 43 2.37 -5.71 -0.30
N VAL A 44 1.96 -4.48 -0.66
CA VAL A 44 2.73 -3.63 -1.56
C VAL A 44 4.06 -3.18 -0.95
N VAL A 45 4.12 -2.89 0.36
CA VAL A 45 5.37 -2.43 0.99
C VAL A 45 6.42 -3.55 1.06
N PRO A 46 6.12 -4.75 1.58
CA PRO A 46 7.07 -5.85 1.52
C PRO A 46 7.48 -6.21 0.09
N LEU A 47 6.53 -6.17 -0.85
CA LEU A 47 6.81 -6.48 -2.25
C LEU A 47 7.69 -5.42 -2.93
N ARG A 48 7.48 -4.13 -2.66
CA ARG A 48 8.34 -3.04 -3.15
C ARG A 48 9.76 -3.18 -2.64
N CYS A 49 9.93 -3.56 -1.37
CA CYS A 49 11.23 -3.82 -0.75
C CYS A 49 11.90 -5.07 -1.33
N ALA A 50 11.15 -6.16 -1.53
CA ALA A 50 11.66 -7.38 -2.12
C ALA A 50 12.06 -7.19 -3.60
N ALA A 51 11.27 -6.40 -4.34
CA ALA A 51 11.57 -6.02 -5.71
C ALA A 51 12.85 -5.17 -5.80
N GLU A 52 13.08 -4.27 -4.85
CA GLU A 52 14.35 -3.54 -4.73
C GLU A 52 15.52 -4.49 -4.48
N TYR A 53 15.38 -5.38 -3.51
CA TYR A 53 16.39 -6.37 -3.15
C TYR A 53 16.80 -7.24 -4.34
N LEU A 54 15.82 -7.62 -5.18
CA LEU A 54 16.04 -8.42 -6.38
C LEU A 54 16.32 -7.59 -7.65
N GLN A 55 16.46 -6.27 -7.52
CA GLN A 55 16.75 -5.35 -8.62
C GLN A 55 15.77 -5.47 -9.80
N MET A 56 14.47 -5.62 -9.50
CA MET A 56 13.41 -5.76 -10.51
C MET A 56 13.02 -4.39 -11.12
N SER A 57 13.98 -3.73 -11.74
CA SER A 57 13.88 -2.40 -12.35
C SER A 57 13.49 -2.46 -13.84
N GLU A 58 13.19 -1.30 -14.42
CA GLU A 58 12.91 -1.15 -15.86
C GLU A 58 14.09 -1.56 -16.76
N ASP A 59 15.31 -1.69 -16.21
CA ASP A 59 16.49 -2.14 -16.96
C ASP A 59 16.32 -3.57 -17.52
N TYR A 60 15.41 -4.35 -16.93
CA TYR A 60 15.14 -5.74 -17.29
C TYR A 60 13.80 -5.95 -18.01
N GLY A 61 13.02 -4.88 -18.22
CA GLY A 61 11.75 -4.93 -18.94
C GLY A 61 10.80 -3.80 -18.55
N GLU A 62 10.00 -3.33 -19.50
CA GLU A 62 9.01 -2.28 -19.27
C GLU A 62 7.91 -2.75 -18.31
N GLY A 63 7.57 -1.90 -17.35
CA GLY A 63 6.53 -2.20 -16.36
C GLY A 63 6.96 -3.27 -15.36
N ASN A 64 8.24 -3.30 -14.97
CA ASN A 64 8.76 -4.22 -13.97
C ASN A 64 8.18 -3.93 -12.57
N LEU A 65 8.45 -4.83 -11.62
CA LEU A 65 7.75 -4.86 -10.35
C LEU A 65 8.00 -3.61 -9.49
N ILE A 66 9.19 -3.00 -9.57
CA ILE A 66 9.48 -1.75 -8.85
C ILE A 66 8.51 -0.64 -9.28
N ILE A 67 8.34 -0.38 -10.57
CA ILE A 67 7.47 0.72 -11.02
C ILE A 67 5.99 0.42 -10.74
N GLN A 68 5.56 -0.85 -10.87
CA GLN A 68 4.17 -1.22 -10.56
C GLN A 68 3.82 -1.01 -9.09
N THR A 69 4.71 -1.44 -8.19
CA THR A 69 4.51 -1.26 -6.75
C THR A 69 4.60 0.22 -6.34
N GLU A 70 5.49 0.99 -6.96
CA GLU A 70 5.61 2.43 -6.73
C GLU A 70 4.34 3.20 -7.16
N ASN A 71 3.79 2.88 -8.33
CA ASN A 71 2.54 3.46 -8.81
C ASN A 71 1.36 3.11 -7.89
N PHE A 72 1.30 1.87 -7.39
CA PHE A 72 0.29 1.46 -6.44
C PHE A 72 0.42 2.19 -5.10
N LEU A 73 1.64 2.37 -4.58
CA LEU A 73 1.90 3.17 -3.38
C LEU A 73 1.40 4.61 -3.54
N ASN A 74 1.73 5.26 -4.66
CA ASN A 74 1.26 6.60 -4.97
C ASN A 74 -0.27 6.70 -5.01
N HIS A 75 -0.94 5.67 -5.54
CA HIS A 75 -2.38 5.59 -5.56
C HIS A 75 -2.98 5.47 -4.15
N ILE A 76 -2.47 4.55 -3.32
CA ILE A 76 -3.03 4.32 -1.99
C ILE A 76 -2.79 5.48 -1.03
N PHE A 77 -1.79 6.33 -1.28
CA PHE A 77 -1.60 7.56 -0.51
C PHE A 77 -2.79 8.52 -0.62
N GLY A 78 -3.67 8.36 -1.60
CA GLY A 78 -4.94 9.10 -1.63
C GLY A 78 -5.94 8.68 -0.54
N TYR A 79 -5.80 7.49 0.04
CA TYR A 79 -6.81 6.86 0.89
C TYR A 79 -6.25 6.58 2.29
N TRP A 80 -6.95 7.08 3.31
CA TRP A 80 -6.54 6.97 4.71
C TRP A 80 -6.33 5.51 5.14
N THR A 81 -7.38 4.68 5.00
CA THR A 81 -7.37 3.29 5.46
C THR A 81 -6.28 2.46 4.79
N ASP A 82 -6.07 2.66 3.48
CA ASP A 82 -5.04 1.93 2.74
C ASP A 82 -3.64 2.39 3.11
N THR A 83 -3.43 3.70 3.25
CA THR A 83 -2.13 4.24 3.69
C THR A 83 -1.78 3.74 5.09
N LEU A 84 -2.74 3.73 6.03
CA LEU A 84 -2.53 3.22 7.38
C LEU A 84 -2.18 1.73 7.38
N LYS A 85 -2.84 0.95 6.52
CA LYS A 85 -2.54 -0.47 6.35
C LYS A 85 -1.14 -0.70 5.81
N ALA A 86 -0.73 0.05 4.80
CA ALA A 86 0.62 -0.01 4.24
C ALA A 86 1.68 0.42 5.26
N LEU A 87 1.40 1.47 6.05
CA LEU A 87 2.28 1.91 7.13
C LEU A 87 2.58 0.79 8.13
N LYS A 88 1.56 0.06 8.58
CA LYS A 88 1.73 -1.08 9.50
C LYS A 88 2.66 -2.16 8.94
N THR A 89 2.62 -2.40 7.62
CA THR A 89 3.50 -3.40 6.99
C THR A 89 4.95 -2.96 6.82
N CYS A 90 5.28 -1.67 7.05
CA CYS A 90 6.65 -1.19 6.97
C CYS A 90 7.55 -1.86 8.02
N GLU A 91 7.03 -2.17 9.21
CA GLU A 91 7.80 -2.76 10.31
C GLU A 91 8.37 -4.14 9.97
N GLU A 92 7.72 -4.87 9.06
CA GLU A 92 8.14 -6.22 8.63
C GLU A 92 9.40 -6.19 7.74
N VAL A 93 9.76 -5.02 7.20
CA VAL A 93 10.80 -4.86 6.18
C VAL A 93 11.73 -3.69 6.46
N LEU A 94 11.84 -3.27 7.72
CA LEU A 94 12.89 -2.35 8.17
C LEU A 94 14.28 -3.03 8.09
N PRO A 95 15.35 -2.29 7.75
CA PRO A 95 15.40 -0.84 7.53
C PRO A 95 15.01 -0.39 6.11
N LEU A 96 14.84 -1.33 5.16
CA LEU A 96 14.71 -1.01 3.74
C LEU A 96 13.50 -0.13 3.41
N ALA A 97 12.38 -0.28 4.13
CA ALA A 97 11.23 0.62 3.95
C ALA A 97 11.52 2.09 4.32
N GLU A 98 12.46 2.36 5.24
CA GLU A 98 12.91 3.72 5.56
C GLU A 98 13.87 4.26 4.49
N GLU A 99 14.79 3.42 4.03
CA GLU A 99 15.76 3.76 2.97
C GLU A 99 15.04 4.12 1.66
N LEU A 100 13.95 3.41 1.35
CA LEU A 100 13.07 3.70 0.21
C LEU A 100 12.04 4.80 0.50
N HIS A 101 12.10 5.43 1.67
CA HIS A 101 11.20 6.50 2.11
C HIS A 101 9.71 6.14 2.10
N ILE A 102 9.36 4.85 2.14
CA ILE A 102 7.96 4.40 2.10
C ILE A 102 7.29 4.78 3.42
N THR A 103 7.95 4.52 4.55
CA THR A 103 7.41 4.80 5.88
C THR A 103 7.16 6.29 6.09
N SER A 104 8.10 7.15 5.71
CA SER A 104 7.95 8.60 5.83
C SER A 104 6.83 9.14 4.93
N ARG A 105 6.69 8.63 3.70
CA ARG A 105 5.61 9.02 2.78
C ARG A 105 4.23 8.60 3.29
N CYS A 106 4.11 7.39 3.85
CA CYS A 106 2.88 6.95 4.51
C CYS A 106 2.47 7.89 5.65
N ILE A 107 3.41 8.19 6.57
CA ILE A 107 3.16 9.07 7.71
C ILE A 107 2.76 10.47 7.24
N HIS A 108 3.53 11.04 6.33
CA HIS A 108 3.25 12.37 5.77
C HIS A 108 1.86 12.45 5.14
N SER A 109 1.48 11.45 4.34
CA SER A 109 0.18 11.36 3.71
C SER A 109 -0.97 11.32 4.74
N LEU A 110 -0.80 10.59 5.84
CA LEU A 110 -1.78 10.52 6.92
C LEU A 110 -1.85 11.86 7.69
N VAL A 111 -0.70 12.44 8.06
CA VAL A 111 -0.65 13.72 8.80
C VAL A 111 -1.38 14.83 8.04
N ILE A 112 -1.16 14.95 6.72
CA ILE A 112 -1.89 15.92 5.88
C ILE A 112 -3.40 15.72 5.98
N LYS A 113 -3.89 14.47 5.92
CA LYS A 113 -5.33 14.17 5.96
C LYS A 113 -5.93 14.40 7.34
N ALA A 114 -5.18 14.10 8.40
CA ALA A 114 -5.62 14.36 9.77
C ALA A 114 -5.70 15.88 10.05
N ALA A 115 -4.76 16.65 9.50
CA ALA A 115 -4.72 18.11 9.67
C ALA A 115 -5.76 18.86 8.81
N ASP A 116 -6.14 18.31 7.65
CA ASP A 116 -7.16 18.87 6.76
C ASP A 116 -8.29 17.85 6.51
N PRO A 117 -9.39 17.92 7.28
CA PRO A 117 -10.53 17.02 7.14
C PRO A 117 -11.16 17.05 5.75
N THR A 118 -10.97 18.11 4.96
CA THR A 118 -11.51 18.17 3.59
C THR A 118 -10.79 17.21 2.63
N LEU A 119 -9.55 16.83 2.95
CA LEU A 119 -8.76 15.84 2.20
C LEU A 119 -9.02 14.40 2.66
N ALA A 120 -9.68 14.21 3.80
CA ALA A 120 -10.09 12.89 4.29
C ALA A 120 -11.35 12.37 3.58
N ILE A 121 -12.14 13.26 2.97
CA ILE A 121 -13.40 12.93 2.28
C ILE A 121 -13.12 12.65 0.78
N LEU A 122 -12.33 11.63 0.49
CA LEU A 122 -12.50 10.92 -0.79
C LEU A 122 -13.56 9.83 -0.58
N PRO A 123 -14.46 9.57 -1.55
CA PRO A 123 -15.64 8.78 -1.29
C PRO A 123 -15.24 7.36 -0.89
N LEU A 124 -15.59 7.02 0.36
CA LEU A 124 -15.62 5.67 0.88
C LEU A 124 -16.60 4.88 0.00
N SER A 125 -16.08 4.21 -1.03
CA SER A 125 -16.92 3.38 -1.89
C SER A 125 -17.27 2.11 -1.13
N GLY A 126 -18.51 2.03 -0.62
CA GLY A 126 -19.01 0.81 -0.02
C GLY A 126 -20.15 1.00 0.96
N GLN A 127 -21.34 1.36 0.48
CA GLN A 127 -22.57 0.71 0.94
C GLN A 127 -23.71 0.93 -0.05
N ASN A 128 -24.14 -0.18 -0.64
CA ASN A 128 -25.33 -0.28 -1.49
C ASN A 128 -26.58 0.01 -0.66
N SER A 129 -27.38 0.99 -1.07
CA SER A 129 -28.82 0.93 -0.88
C SER A 129 -29.51 1.54 -2.08
N VAL A 130 -30.09 0.64 -2.87
CA VAL A 130 -31.01 0.90 -3.98
C VAL A 130 -32.20 1.72 -3.48
N GLN A 131 -32.51 2.83 -4.14
CA GLN A 131 -33.88 3.28 -4.41
C GLN A 131 -33.87 4.35 -5.51
N SER A 132 -34.53 4.02 -6.63
CA SER A 132 -34.82 4.90 -7.77
C SER A 132 -36.18 5.61 -7.56
N PRO A 133 -36.74 6.37 -8.54
CA PRO A 133 -36.42 7.79 -8.78
C PRO A 133 -37.70 8.66 -8.89
N GLU A 134 -37.67 9.90 -8.39
CA GLU A 134 -38.53 11.05 -8.80
C GLU A 134 -38.38 12.12 -7.71
N ASP A 135 -37.56 13.15 -7.93
CA ASP A 135 -38.03 14.35 -8.61
C ASP A 135 -36.92 15.41 -8.69
N SER A 136 -37.02 16.16 -9.76
CA SER A 136 -36.09 17.14 -10.27
C SER A 136 -36.03 18.40 -9.39
N GLU A 137 -34.78 18.84 -9.14
CA GLU A 137 -34.33 20.23 -9.04
C GLU A 137 -34.98 21.18 -8.01
N MET A 138 -34.17 21.70 -7.07
CA MET A 138 -33.49 22.99 -7.29
C MET A 138 -32.66 23.39 -6.07
N TRP A 139 -31.43 23.80 -6.37
CA TRP A 139 -30.54 24.53 -5.48
C TRP A 139 -31.21 25.80 -4.98
N ASN A 140 -31.28 25.99 -3.66
CA ASN A 140 -31.32 27.31 -3.00
C ASN A 140 -31.21 27.17 -1.47
N GLY A 141 -30.08 27.58 -0.89
CA GLY A 141 -30.07 28.26 0.40
C GLY A 141 -30.38 27.48 1.69
N ILE A 142 -30.15 26.17 1.76
CA ILE A 142 -30.19 25.43 3.02
C ILE A 142 -28.75 25.08 3.39
N SER A 143 -28.26 25.64 4.51
CA SER A 143 -27.12 25.08 5.22
C SER A 143 -27.40 23.60 5.38
N MET A 144 -26.64 22.77 4.67
CA MET A 144 -26.67 21.35 4.89
C MET A 144 -26.35 21.22 6.37
N SER A 145 -27.38 20.94 7.17
CA SER A 145 -27.20 20.23 8.41
C SER A 145 -26.61 18.91 7.95
N LEU A 146 -25.29 18.94 7.74
CA LEU A 146 -24.37 17.97 8.29
C LEU A 146 -25.09 17.55 9.54
N THR A 147 -25.76 16.41 9.47
CA THR A 147 -25.93 15.64 10.67
C THR A 147 -24.49 15.55 11.14
N SER A 148 -24.16 16.38 12.12
CA SER A 148 -23.07 16.17 13.03
C SER A 148 -23.42 14.85 13.69
N LYS A 149 -23.24 13.76 12.93
CA LYS A 149 -22.51 12.64 13.47
C LYS A 149 -21.31 13.32 14.07
N GLU A 150 -21.23 13.18 15.38
CA GLU A 150 -20.08 13.42 16.19
C GLU A 150 -18.89 12.63 15.58
N THR A 151 -18.42 13.01 14.39
CA THR A 151 -17.01 12.85 14.06
C THR A 151 -16.36 13.86 14.96
N GLY A 152 -16.10 13.44 16.19
CA GLY A 152 -15.34 14.21 17.16
C GLY A 152 -14.06 14.70 16.48
N GLU A 153 -13.47 15.74 17.06
CA GLU A 153 -12.25 16.41 16.60
C GLU A 153 -11.07 15.43 16.32
N ASP A 154 -11.23 14.15 16.70
CA ASP A 154 -10.25 13.07 16.65
C ASP A 154 -10.70 11.82 15.83
N TRP A 155 -11.39 11.98 14.70
CA TRP A 155 -11.81 10.84 13.85
C TRP A 155 -10.65 9.89 13.44
N TRP A 156 -9.43 10.43 13.39
CA TRP A 156 -8.20 9.72 13.04
C TRP A 156 -7.57 8.98 14.22
N PHE A 157 -7.94 9.32 15.46
CA PHE A 157 -7.22 8.93 16.66
C PHE A 157 -7.28 7.43 16.93
N GLU A 158 -8.46 6.81 16.82
CA GLU A 158 -8.60 5.36 17.05
C GLU A 158 -7.67 4.57 16.12
N ASP A 159 -7.67 4.94 14.84
CA ASP A 159 -6.83 4.33 13.81
C ASP A 159 -5.34 4.50 14.09
N VAL A 160 -4.91 5.72 14.40
CA VAL A 160 -3.49 6.02 14.69
C VAL A 160 -3.04 5.38 16.01
N SER A 161 -3.92 5.31 17.02
CA SER A 161 -3.63 4.69 18.31
C SER A 161 -3.35 3.18 18.21
N SER A 162 -3.79 2.55 17.11
CA SER A 162 -3.52 1.13 16.82
C SER A 162 -2.14 0.88 16.19
N LEU A 163 -1.35 1.92 15.91
CA LEU A 163 0.03 1.81 15.44
C LEU A 163 0.97 1.38 16.57
N SER A 164 2.13 0.83 16.20
CA SER A 164 3.21 0.60 17.15
C SER A 164 3.71 1.91 17.75
N LEU A 165 4.27 1.86 18.97
CA LEU A 165 4.78 3.05 19.65
C LEU A 165 5.80 3.87 18.82
N PRO A 166 6.75 3.27 18.08
CA PRO A 166 7.65 4.02 17.21
C PRO A 166 6.92 4.80 16.11
N LEU A 167 5.95 4.17 15.44
CA LEU A 167 5.19 4.80 14.36
C LEU A 167 4.24 5.87 14.89
N TYR A 168 3.54 5.60 16.00
CA TYR A 168 2.69 6.58 16.68
C TYR A 168 3.47 7.84 17.07
N LYS A 169 4.65 7.67 17.69
CA LYS A 169 5.50 8.81 18.06
C LYS A 169 5.92 9.65 16.86
N ARG A 170 6.24 9.02 15.73
CA ARG A 170 6.60 9.73 14.50
C ARG A 170 5.42 10.42 13.84
N PHE A 171 4.21 9.86 13.95
CA PHE A 171 3.00 10.51 13.46
C PHE A 171 2.67 11.79 14.24
N MET A 172 2.94 11.81 15.55
CA MET A 172 2.64 12.94 16.44
C MET A 172 3.71 14.05 16.46
N GLN A 173 4.81 13.90 15.71
CA GLN A 173 5.95 14.84 15.67
C GLN A 173 5.86 15.78 14.47
#